data_AF-A0A8C4RXN6-F1
#
_entry.id   AF-A0A8C4RXN6-F1
#
_cell.length_a   1.000
_cell.length_b   1.000
_cell.length_c   1.000
_cell.angle_alpha   90.00
_cell.angle_beta   90.00
_cell.angle_gamma   90.00
#
_symmetry.space_group_name_H-M   'P 1'
#
loop_
_entity.id
_entity.type
_entity.pdbx_description
1 polymer ?
#
loop_
_entity_poly.entity_id
_entity_poly.type
_entity_poly.pdbx_seq_one_letter_code
_entity_poly.pdbx_strand_id
1 'polypeptide(L)'
;YFCLSTDEDCGYSMAPKKQPGVETPDRAILEKFEIRTETYRIRFRSVEWEHGQPPKELLALLKELSTKWLQPDKHTVDQIIDFVLLEQHLQVFLVAHRPRNLRREDKVSIT
;
A
#
# COMPACT_ATOMS: atom_id res chain seq x y z
N TYR A 1 19.89 5.42 18.30
CA TYR A 1 20.48 6.70 18.73
C TYR A 1 19.98 7.78 17.78
N PHE A 2 18.86 8.37 18.14
CA PHE A 2 18.32 9.56 17.49
C PHE A 2 19.12 10.74 18.05
N CYS A 3 19.80 11.52 17.21
CA CYS A 3 20.40 12.77 17.66
C CYS A 3 19.43 13.90 17.30
N LEU A 4 18.71 14.38 18.31
CA LEU A 4 18.03 15.68 18.28
C LEU A 4 19.07 16.73 18.68
N SER A 5 19.43 17.60 17.76
CA SER A 5 20.07 18.87 18.09
C SER A 5 19.54 19.91 17.12
N THR A 6 18.54 20.64 17.59
CA THR A 6 18.17 21.97 17.12
C THR A 6 19.25 22.95 17.56
N ASP A 7 19.77 23.77 16.65
CA ASP A 7 20.30 25.13 16.83
C ASP A 7 20.73 25.60 15.42
N GLU A 8 19.85 26.29 14.68
CA GLU A 8 19.72 27.76 14.51
C GLU A 8 20.57 28.34 13.35
N ASP A 9 19.92 29.25 12.62
CA ASP A 9 20.42 30.16 11.58
C ASP A 9 20.81 29.63 10.19
N CYS A 10 19.77 29.45 9.35
CA CYS A 10 19.81 30.09 8.03
C CYS A 10 18.40 30.53 7.64
N GLY A 11 18.20 31.86 7.55
CA GLY A 11 16.95 32.46 7.11
C GLY A 11 16.59 32.03 5.69
N TYR A 12 15.81 30.96 5.57
CA TYR A 12 15.16 30.59 4.33
C TYR A 12 13.73 31.12 4.34
N SER A 13 13.58 32.31 3.75
CA SER A 13 12.29 32.80 3.29
C SER A 13 11.73 31.80 2.27
N MET A 14 10.84 30.92 2.71
CA MET A 14 10.02 30.09 1.83
C MET A 14 8.84 30.90 1.32
N ALA A 15 9.11 31.96 0.56
CA ALA A 15 8.12 32.45 -0.40
C ALA A 15 8.00 31.36 -1.49
N PRO A 16 6.81 30.81 -1.77
CA PRO A 16 6.66 29.78 -2.77
C PRO A 16 7.02 30.36 -4.14
N LYS A 17 8.20 30.03 -4.65
CA LYS A 17 8.58 30.34 -6.03
C LYS A 17 7.64 29.56 -6.94
N LYS A 18 6.78 30.30 -7.64
CA LYS A 18 5.88 29.80 -8.66
C LYS A 18 6.72 29.13 -9.75
N GLN A 19 6.85 27.81 -9.71
CA GLN A 19 7.48 27.04 -10.77
C GLN A 19 6.50 26.89 -11.94
N PRO A 20 6.94 27.08 -13.20
CA PRO A 20 6.06 26.99 -14.35
C PRO A 20 5.74 25.51 -14.62
N GLY A 21 4.45 25.21 -14.66
CA GLY A 21 3.86 24.12 -15.45
C GLY A 21 4.51 22.74 -15.32
N VAL A 22 4.55 22.15 -14.13
CA VAL A 22 4.46 20.70 -14.04
C VAL A 22 2.98 20.39 -14.05
N GLU A 23 2.47 19.99 -15.21
CA GLU A 23 1.15 19.38 -15.31
C GLU A 23 1.18 18.15 -14.41
N THR A 24 0.71 18.30 -13.18
CA THR A 24 0.38 17.16 -12.33
C THR A 24 -0.62 16.35 -13.15
N PRO A 25 -0.34 15.10 -13.53
CA PRO A 25 -1.36 14.28 -14.16
C PRO A 25 -2.56 14.32 -13.24
N ASP A 26 -3.75 14.61 -13.81
CA ASP A 26 -4.97 14.85 -13.05
C ASP A 26 -5.02 13.88 -11.87
N ARG A 27 -5.20 14.40 -10.67
CA ARG A 27 -5.36 13.58 -9.46
C ARG A 27 -6.39 12.47 -9.67
N ALA A 28 -7.39 12.73 -10.51
CA ALA A 28 -8.40 11.77 -10.96
C ALA A 28 -7.86 10.63 -11.85
N ILE A 29 -6.78 10.85 -12.62
CA ILE A 29 -6.06 9.83 -13.39
C ILE A 29 -5.24 8.96 -12.43
N LEU A 30 -4.43 9.58 -11.55
CA LEU A 30 -3.66 8.84 -10.55
C LEU A 30 -4.57 7.97 -9.67
N GLU A 31 -5.68 8.53 -9.18
CA GLU A 31 -6.69 7.81 -8.40
C GLU A 31 -7.33 6.66 -9.20
N LYS A 32 -7.67 6.86 -10.48
CA LYS A 32 -8.20 5.79 -11.33
C LYS A 32 -7.20 4.67 -11.62
N PHE A 33 -5.91 4.99 -11.76
CA PHE A 33 -4.87 4.00 -12.00
C PHE A 33 -4.48 3.25 -10.71
N GLU A 34 -4.38 3.95 -9.59
CA GLU A 34 -4.10 3.36 -8.27
C GLU A 34 -5.23 2.43 -7.81
N ILE A 35 -6.50 2.82 -8.01
CA ILE A 35 -7.65 1.95 -7.73
C ILE A 35 -7.60 0.67 -8.59
N ARG A 36 -7.15 0.76 -9.84
CA ARG A 36 -7.01 -0.41 -10.73
C ARG A 36 -5.90 -1.35 -10.26
N THR A 37 -4.73 -0.83 -9.92
CA THR A 37 -3.57 -1.63 -9.46
C THR A 37 -3.87 -2.32 -8.14
N GLU A 38 -4.48 -1.60 -7.19
CA GLU A 38 -4.87 -2.14 -5.89
C GLU A 38 -5.94 -3.23 -6.02
N THR A 39 -6.86 -3.09 -6.97
CA THR A 39 -7.86 -4.14 -7.27
C THR A 39 -7.19 -5.44 -7.72
N TYR A 40 -6.14 -5.39 -8.54
CA TYR A 40 -5.41 -6.58 -8.97
C TYR A 40 -4.62 -7.22 -7.83
N ARG A 41 -4.04 -6.41 -6.94
CA ARG A 41 -3.37 -6.91 -5.72
C ARG A 41 -4.34 -7.71 -4.85
N ILE A 42 -5.50 -7.13 -4.55
CA ILE A 42 -6.52 -7.78 -3.74
C ILE A 42 -6.95 -9.10 -4.39
N ARG A 43 -7.27 -9.09 -5.69
CA ARG A 43 -7.66 -10.31 -6.41
C ARG A 43 -6.57 -11.37 -6.41
N PHE A 44 -5.29 -10.98 -6.58
CA PHE A 44 -4.16 -11.90 -6.53
C PHE A 44 -4.05 -12.60 -5.16
N ARG A 45 -4.30 -11.87 -4.07
CA ARG A 45 -4.26 -12.41 -2.70
C ARG A 45 -5.53 -13.16 -2.29
N SER A 46 -6.65 -12.87 -2.94
CA SER A 46 -7.94 -13.55 -2.74
C SER A 46 -8.15 -14.75 -3.66
N VAL A 47 -7.17 -15.15 -4.48
CA VAL A 47 -7.33 -16.35 -5.30
C VAL A 47 -7.36 -17.57 -4.38
N GLU A 48 -8.50 -18.24 -4.36
CA GLU A 48 -8.70 -19.50 -3.65
C GLU A 48 -8.52 -20.67 -4.60
N TRP A 49 -7.97 -21.77 -4.09
CA TRP A 49 -7.88 -23.01 -4.84
C TRP A 49 -9.22 -23.73 -4.78
N GLU A 50 -9.92 -23.82 -5.92
CA GLU A 50 -11.12 -24.63 -6.04
C GLU A 50 -10.75 -26.13 -6.18
N HIS A 51 -11.40 -26.98 -5.39
CA HIS A 51 -11.19 -28.43 -5.46
C HIS A 51 -11.61 -28.94 -6.85
N GLY A 52 -10.63 -29.30 -7.67
CA GLY A 52 -10.84 -29.78 -9.05
C GLY A 52 -10.30 -28.84 -10.13
N GLN A 53 -9.89 -27.62 -9.79
CA GLN A 53 -9.22 -26.73 -10.75
C GLN A 53 -7.83 -27.27 -11.12
N PRO A 54 -7.45 -27.29 -12.40
CA PRO A 54 -6.12 -27.76 -12.77
C PRO A 54 -5.03 -26.75 -12.33
N PRO A 55 -3.88 -27.21 -11.81
CA PRO A 55 -2.81 -26.32 -11.31
C PRO A 55 -2.34 -25.28 -12.32
N LYS A 56 -2.38 -25.63 -13.61
CA LYS A 56 -1.97 -24.75 -14.71
C LYS A 56 -2.87 -23.53 -14.85
N GLU A 57 -4.18 -23.68 -14.66
CA GLU A 57 -5.13 -22.57 -14.78
C GLU A 57 -5.00 -21.61 -13.60
N LEU A 58 -4.81 -22.14 -12.38
CA LEU A 58 -4.49 -21.31 -11.21
C LEU A 58 -3.22 -20.48 -11.46
N LEU A 59 -2.15 -21.13 -11.91
CA LEU A 59 -0.87 -20.47 -12.15
C LEU A 59 -0.98 -19.40 -13.25
N ALA A 60 -1.75 -19.68 -14.31
CA ALA A 60 -2.01 -18.70 -15.37
C ALA A 60 -2.74 -17.47 -14.83
N LEU A 61 -3.78 -17.66 -14.01
CA LEU A 61 -4.53 -16.57 -13.37
C LEU A 61 -3.64 -15.75 -12.42
N LEU A 62 -2.87 -16.42 -11.56
CA LEU A 62 -1.93 -15.76 -10.65
C LEU A 62 -0.87 -14.95 -11.42
N LYS A 63 -0.36 -15.49 -12.53
CA LYS A 63 0.59 -14.78 -13.39
C LYS A 63 -0.03 -13.55 -14.05
N GLU A 64 -1.27 -13.66 -14.54
CA GLU A 64 -1.98 -12.52 -15.13
C GLU A 64 -2.23 -11.41 -14.10
N LEU A 65 -2.73 -11.78 -12.92
CA LEU A 65 -3.03 -10.84 -11.85
C LEU A 65 -1.76 -10.16 -11.32
N SER A 66 -0.68 -10.91 -11.09
CA SER A 66 0.62 -10.35 -10.67
C SER A 66 1.21 -9.43 -11.73
N THR A 67 1.05 -9.73 -13.02
CA THR A 67 1.52 -8.85 -14.12
C THR A 67 0.72 -7.54 -14.15
N LYS A 68 -0.61 -7.59 -13.95
CA LYS A 68 -1.46 -6.39 -13.93
C LYS A 68 -1.27 -5.54 -12.67
N TRP A 69 -0.93 -6.18 -11.55
CA TRP A 69 -0.59 -5.51 -10.30
C TRP A 69 0.81 -4.88 -10.37
N LEU A 70 1.86 -5.66 -10.63
CA LEU A 70 3.25 -5.20 -10.55
C LEU A 70 3.70 -4.45 -11.80
N GLN A 71 3.03 -4.63 -12.94
CA GLN A 71 3.32 -3.98 -14.23
C GLN A 71 4.84 -3.96 -14.54
N PRO A 72 5.48 -5.14 -14.67
CA PRO A 72 6.94 -5.23 -14.81
C PRO A 72 7.49 -4.52 -16.03
N ASP A 73 6.68 -4.26 -17.06
CA ASP A 73 7.07 -3.48 -18.24
C ASP A 73 7.25 -1.98 -17.94
N LYS A 74 6.69 -1.50 -16.83
CA LYS A 74 6.70 -0.07 -16.44
C LYS A 74 7.52 0.22 -15.18
N HIS A 75 7.86 -0.81 -14.41
CA HIS A 75 8.56 -0.68 -13.13
C HIS A 75 9.89 -1.39 -13.15
N THR A 76 10.88 -0.78 -12.52
CA THR A 76 12.17 -1.45 -12.29
C THR A 76 12.02 -2.55 -11.23
N VAL A 77 13.01 -3.44 -11.17
CA VAL A 77 13.06 -4.48 -10.13
C VAL A 77 12.99 -3.88 -8.73
N ASP A 78 13.71 -2.79 -8.47
CA ASP A 78 13.71 -2.12 -7.17
C ASP A 78 12.32 -1.57 -6.81
N GLN A 79 11.61 -0.97 -7.77
CA GLN A 79 10.24 -0.50 -7.56
C GLN A 79 9.27 -1.66 -7.29
N ILE A 80 9.43 -2.79 -7.99
CA ILE A 80 8.64 -4.00 -7.74
C ILE A 80 8.89 -4.53 -6.33
N ILE A 81 10.15 -4.54 -5.89
CA ILE A 81 10.52 -4.93 -4.52
C ILE A 81 9.86 -3.99 -3.51
N ASP A 82 9.91 -2.67 -3.73
CA ASP A 82 9.29 -1.68 -2.86
C ASP A 82 7.77 -1.90 -2.72
N PHE A 83 7.06 -2.24 -3.81
CA PHE A 83 5.63 -2.55 -3.75
C PHE A 83 5.34 -3.78 -2.86
N VAL A 84 6.11 -4.85 -3.02
CA VAL A 84 5.94 -6.07 -2.22
C VAL A 84 6.33 -5.84 -0.76
N LEU A 85 7.38 -5.04 -0.51
CA LEU A 85 7.84 -4.69 0.82
C LEU A 85 6.81 -3.82 1.56
N LEU A 86 6.22 -2.84 0.86
CA LEU A 86 5.16 -2.00 1.41
C LEU A 86 3.93 -2.83 1.77
N GLU A 87 3.51 -3.75 0.90
CA GLU A 87 2.42 -4.69 1.20
C GLU A 87 2.74 -5.50 2.47
N GLN A 88 3.93 -6.10 2.55
CA GLN A 88 4.32 -6.93 3.68
C GLN A 88 4.35 -6.13 4.98
N HIS A 89 4.86 -4.89 4.93
CA HIS A 89 4.89 -3.99 6.06
C HIS A 89 3.47 -3.67 6.56
N LEU A 90 2.55 -3.34 5.66
CA LEU A 90 1.15 -3.07 6.00
C LEU A 90 0.46 -4.31 6.58
N GLN A 91 0.70 -5.49 6.04
CA GLN A 91 0.11 -6.73 6.55
C GLN A 91 0.59 -7.03 7.97
N VAL A 92 1.89 -6.91 8.22
CA VAL A 92 2.47 -7.11 9.56
C VAL A 92 1.94 -6.05 10.53
N PHE A 93 1.86 -4.79 10.10
CA PHE A 93 1.32 -3.71 10.92
C PHE A 93 -0.14 -3.98 11.32
N LEU A 94 -1.01 -4.32 10.36
CA LEU A 94 -2.43 -4.58 10.58
C LEU A 94 -2.68 -5.82 11.45
N VAL A 95 -1.89 -6.88 11.29
CA VAL A 95 -1.99 -8.09 12.12
C VAL A 95 -1.53 -7.81 13.55
N ALA A 96 -0.43 -7.08 13.73
CA ALA A 96 0.14 -6.77 15.04
C ALA A 96 -0.70 -5.75 15.84
N HIS A 97 -1.36 -4.81 15.15
CA HIS A 97 -2.12 -3.73 15.77
C HIS A 97 -3.63 -3.91 15.63
N ARG A 98 -4.09 -5.14 15.34
CA ARG A 98 -5.52 -5.46 15.33
C ARG A 98 -6.10 -5.02 16.67
N PRO A 99 -7.01 -4.03 16.71
CA PRO A 99 -7.57 -3.58 17.97
C PRO A 99 -8.26 -4.80 18.60
N ARG A 100 -7.71 -5.29 19.70
CA ARG A 100 -8.43 -6.19 20.59
C ARG A 100 -9.64 -5.38 21.02
N ASN A 101 -10.82 -5.71 20.49
CA ASN A 101 -12.07 -5.16 20.97
C ASN A 101 -12.01 -5.20 22.50
N LEU A 102 -11.97 -4.04 23.15
CA LEU A 102 -12.23 -3.96 24.58
C LEU A 102 -13.64 -4.54 24.74
N ARG A 103 -13.72 -5.76 25.27
CA ARG A 103 -14.97 -6.30 25.80
C ARG A 103 -15.48 -5.27 26.80
N ARG A 104 -16.48 -4.48 26.41
CA ARG A 104 -17.27 -3.65 27.31
C ARG A 104 -18.21 -4.57 28.10
N GLU A 105 -17.66 -5.51 28.84
CA GLU A 105 -18.39 -6.30 29.81
C GLU A 105 -17.45 -6.57 30.97
N ASP A 106 -17.12 -5.52 31.71
CA ASP A 106 -16.70 -5.66 33.10
C ASP A 106 -16.93 -4.32 33.84
N LYS A 107 -17.96 -4.34 34.70
CA LYS A 107 -18.28 -3.42 35.80
C LYS A 107 -18.86 -2.06 35.34
N VAL A 108 -20.08 -1.69 35.74
CA VAL A 108 -20.54 -1.60 37.13
C VAL A 108 -22.01 -2.01 37.24
N SER A 109 -22.29 -3.08 38.01
CA SER A 109 -23.56 -3.20 38.72
C SER A 109 -23.56 -2.13 39.79
N ILE A 110 -24.32 -1.05 39.57
CA ILE A 110 -24.66 -0.13 40.65
C ILE A 110 -25.83 -0.80 41.38
N THR A 111 -25.51 -1.43 42.51
CA THR A 111 -26.47 -1.67 43.60
C THR A 111 -26.56 -0.41 44.43
#